data_AF-A0A1M6PVW4-F1
#
_entry.id   AF-A0A1M6PVW4-F1
#
_cell.length_a   1.000
_cell.length_b   1.000
_cell.length_c   1.000
_cell.angle_alpha   90.00
_cell.angle_beta   90.00
_cell.angle_gamma   90.00
#
_symmetry.space_group_name_H-M   'P 1'
#
loop_
_entity.id
_entity.type
_entity.pdbx_description
1 polymer ?
#
loop_
_entity_poly.entity_id
_entity_poly.type
_entity_poly.pdbx_seq_one_letter_code
_entity_poly.pdbx_strand_id
1 'polypeptide(L)'
;MKDLSFFQENQLTDHGESLFEHLPGFLYFVKDKDLRFVAVNNRLCEKIGAPAEEILGKTDYDFFPPSRADAFAKDDRQVLETGVPIHNKVELVPRGKGFVDWSSTTKVALRNQSGKIIAVAGTTRPFASGLSGIDIDSELGDVLKHMRENFSNSLKVTDLARMAHLSVSAFERKFKKHLHMTPLHYIRHLRIQDACYQLSHDSMPLSQIAANCGFVDQSHFSREFSRIMNETPLSYRKRHRASS
;
A
#
# COMPACT_ATOMS: atom_id res chain seq x y z
N MET A 1 -16.17 18.41 -11.39
CA MET A 1 -17.29 19.37 -11.19
C MET A 1 -18.48 18.57 -10.70
N LYS A 2 -19.23 19.06 -9.70
CA LYS A 2 -20.45 18.42 -9.16
C LYS A 2 -21.55 19.48 -9.11
N ASP A 3 -22.78 19.11 -9.47
CA ASP A 3 -23.97 19.94 -9.26
C ASP A 3 -24.40 19.80 -7.79
N LEU A 4 -23.99 20.74 -6.94
CA LEU A 4 -24.27 20.65 -5.50
C LEU A 4 -25.77 20.74 -5.18
N SER A 5 -26.54 21.48 -5.99
CA SER A 5 -27.98 21.59 -5.83
C SER A 5 -28.66 20.24 -6.02
N PHE A 6 -28.28 19.47 -7.04
CA PHE A 6 -28.84 18.14 -7.26
C PHE A 6 -28.67 17.22 -6.04
N PHE A 7 -27.47 17.16 -5.45
CA PHE A 7 -27.22 16.29 -4.28
C PHE A 7 -27.98 16.75 -3.03
N GLN A 8 -28.10 18.06 -2.81
CA GLN A 8 -28.81 18.63 -1.67
C GLN A 8 -30.33 18.49 -1.79
N GLU A 9 -30.90 18.83 -2.95
CA GLU A 9 -32.34 18.76 -3.22
C GLU A 9 -32.88 17.33 -3.10
N ASN A 10 -32.08 16.36 -3.55
CA ASN A 10 -32.45 14.95 -3.53
C ASN A 10 -32.01 14.21 -2.26
N GLN A 11 -31.39 14.90 -1.30
CA GLN A 11 -30.93 14.34 -0.02
C GLN A 11 -30.16 13.02 -0.20
N LEU A 12 -29.30 12.96 -1.21
CA LEU A 12 -28.53 11.75 -1.51
C LEU A 12 -27.64 11.41 -0.32
N THR A 13 -27.83 10.22 0.24
CA THR A 13 -27.08 9.74 1.40
C THR A 13 -25.80 9.01 1.02
N ASP A 14 -25.66 8.62 -0.24
CA ASP A 14 -24.46 8.02 -0.82
C ASP A 14 -23.91 8.94 -1.92
N HIS A 15 -22.71 9.46 -1.69
CA HIS A 15 -22.01 10.36 -2.60
C HIS A 15 -20.95 9.65 -3.46
N GLY A 16 -21.02 8.32 -3.51
CA GLY A 16 -20.12 7.44 -4.25
C GLY A 16 -19.22 6.60 -3.35
N GLU A 17 -19.35 6.67 -2.03
CA GLU A 17 -18.62 5.83 -1.09
C GLU A 17 -18.99 4.34 -1.22
N SER A 18 -20.24 4.00 -1.56
CA SER A 18 -20.63 2.60 -1.77
C SER A 18 -19.91 1.94 -2.95
N LEU A 19 -19.43 2.75 -3.92
CA LEU A 19 -18.65 2.24 -5.05
C LEU A 19 -17.45 1.39 -4.58
N PHE A 20 -16.84 1.77 -3.45
CA PHE A 20 -15.69 1.06 -2.90
C PHE A 20 -16.03 -0.31 -2.29
N GLU A 21 -17.31 -0.62 -2.03
CA GLU A 21 -17.74 -1.98 -1.69
C GLU A 21 -17.62 -2.91 -2.91
N HIS A 22 -17.92 -2.36 -4.09
CA HIS A 22 -17.96 -3.11 -5.34
C HIS A 22 -16.61 -3.19 -6.06
N LEU A 23 -15.62 -2.39 -5.65
CA LEU A 23 -14.26 -2.45 -6.21
C LEU A 23 -13.44 -3.57 -5.55
N PRO A 24 -13.04 -4.62 -6.31
CA PRO A 24 -12.33 -5.76 -5.74
C PRO A 24 -10.98 -5.35 -5.13
N GLY A 25 -10.79 -5.68 -3.86
CA GLY A 25 -9.52 -5.48 -3.15
C GLY A 25 -9.25 -4.06 -2.65
N PHE A 26 -10.16 -3.10 -2.85
CA PHE A 26 -10.01 -1.76 -2.30
C PHE A 26 -10.48 -1.73 -0.85
N LEU A 27 -9.64 -1.21 0.04
CA LEU A 27 -10.04 -0.74 1.36
C LEU A 27 -10.41 0.73 1.22
N TYR A 28 -11.45 1.17 1.91
CA TYR A 28 -11.88 2.56 1.93
C TYR A 28 -12.06 3.02 3.37
N PHE A 29 -11.66 4.26 3.63
CA PHE A 29 -11.89 4.91 4.90
C PHE A 29 -12.08 6.41 4.74
N VAL A 30 -12.79 7.00 5.71
CA VAL A 30 -12.76 8.44 6.00
C VAL A 30 -12.44 8.60 7.47
N LYS A 31 -11.58 9.57 7.79
CA LYS A 31 -11.27 9.96 9.16
C LYS A 31 -11.53 11.44 9.38
N ASP A 32 -11.99 11.78 10.56
CA ASP A 32 -12.17 13.17 10.98
C ASP A 32 -10.82 13.88 11.26
N LYS A 33 -10.89 15.15 11.66
CA LYS A 33 -9.72 15.97 12.03
C LYS A 33 -8.89 15.42 13.20
N ASP A 34 -9.50 14.58 14.05
CA ASP A 34 -8.86 13.94 15.20
C ASP A 34 -8.38 12.52 14.85
N LEU A 35 -8.40 12.18 13.55
CA LEU A 35 -7.98 10.90 12.97
C LEU A 35 -8.87 9.71 13.39
N ARG A 36 -10.11 9.98 13.80
CA ARG A 36 -11.07 8.93 14.11
C ARG A 36 -11.77 8.46 12.84
N PHE A 37 -11.92 7.15 12.65
CA PHE A 37 -12.69 6.58 11.55
C PHE A 37 -14.15 7.04 11.64
N VAL A 38 -14.67 7.61 10.54
CA VAL A 38 -16.07 8.04 10.40
C VAL A 38 -16.78 7.34 9.24
N ALA A 39 -16.03 6.70 8.35
CA ALA A 39 -16.56 5.76 7.36
C ALA A 39 -15.49 4.70 7.06
N VAL A 40 -15.92 3.47 6.82
CA VAL A 40 -15.10 2.33 6.40
C VAL A 40 -15.92 1.45 5.46
N ASN A 41 -15.26 0.70 4.57
CA ASN A 41 -15.93 -0.34 3.80
C ASN A 41 -15.80 -1.72 4.47
N ASN A 42 -16.63 -2.68 4.09
CA ASN A 42 -16.65 -4.03 4.67
C ASN A 42 -15.28 -4.72 4.61
N ARG A 43 -14.52 -4.49 3.54
CA ARG A 43 -13.18 -5.05 3.39
C ARG A 43 -12.21 -4.53 4.44
N LEU A 44 -12.31 -3.25 4.82
CA LEU A 44 -11.50 -2.71 5.91
C LEU A 44 -11.91 -3.32 7.26
N CYS A 45 -13.20 -3.58 7.47
CA CYS A 45 -13.69 -4.30 8.64
C CYS A 45 -13.10 -5.73 8.73
N GLU A 46 -13.20 -6.51 7.65
CA GLU A 46 -12.60 -7.86 7.54
C GLU A 46 -11.09 -7.82 7.81
N LYS A 47 -10.42 -6.78 7.30
CA LYS A 47 -8.97 -6.58 7.45
C LYS A 47 -8.56 -6.27 8.88
N ILE A 48 -9.31 -5.40 9.56
CA ILE A 48 -9.09 -5.07 10.97
C ILE A 48 -9.48 -6.25 11.87
N GLY A 49 -10.45 -7.06 11.43
CA GLY A 49 -11.01 -8.15 12.21
C GLY A 49 -12.04 -7.68 13.23
N ALA A 50 -12.70 -6.55 12.96
CA ALA A 50 -13.74 -5.96 13.80
C ALA A 50 -14.89 -5.42 12.93
N PRO A 51 -16.14 -5.43 13.42
CA PRO A 51 -17.27 -4.86 12.71
C PRO A 51 -17.21 -3.32 12.71
N ALA A 52 -17.94 -2.67 11.81
CA ALA A 52 -17.86 -1.22 11.61
C ALA A 52 -18.21 -0.45 12.88
N GLU A 53 -19.17 -0.92 13.67
CA GLU A 53 -19.61 -0.27 14.92
C GLU A 53 -18.49 -0.19 15.97
N GLU A 54 -17.53 -1.12 15.93
CA GLU A 54 -16.36 -1.11 16.81
C GLU A 54 -15.20 -0.27 16.27
N ILE A 55 -15.18 -0.04 14.94
CA ILE A 55 -14.14 0.75 14.26
C ILE A 55 -14.47 2.24 14.27
N LEU A 56 -15.73 2.60 14.09
CA LEU A 56 -16.16 4.00 14.03
C LEU A 56 -15.86 4.72 15.36
N GLY A 57 -15.30 5.93 15.27
CA GLY A 57 -14.86 6.72 16.40
C GLY A 57 -13.49 6.32 16.98
N LYS A 58 -12.87 5.24 16.51
CA LYS A 58 -11.52 4.80 16.90
C LYS A 58 -10.46 5.32 15.94
N THR A 59 -9.19 5.19 16.34
CA THR A 59 -8.02 5.60 15.56
C THR A 59 -7.22 4.39 15.09
N ASP A 60 -6.21 4.58 14.24
CA ASP A 60 -5.30 3.48 13.87
C ASP A 60 -4.58 2.86 15.07
N TYR A 61 -4.37 3.64 16.15
CA TYR A 61 -3.69 3.18 17.36
C TYR A 61 -4.47 2.09 18.11
N ASP A 62 -5.78 2.01 17.90
CA ASP A 62 -6.62 0.98 18.50
C ASP A 62 -6.45 -0.40 17.83
N PHE A 63 -5.96 -0.43 16.58
CA PHE A 63 -5.92 -1.65 15.75
C PHE A 63 -4.52 -2.04 15.27
N PHE A 64 -3.58 -1.09 15.21
CA PHE A 64 -2.25 -1.30 14.65
C PHE A 64 -1.15 -0.98 15.67
N PRO A 65 0.03 -1.63 15.56
CA PRO A 65 1.19 -1.28 16.38
C PRO A 65 1.55 0.22 16.27
N PRO A 66 2.04 0.86 17.36
CA PRO A 66 2.30 2.31 17.38
C PRO A 66 3.16 2.80 16.21
N SER A 67 4.23 2.09 15.86
CA SER A 67 5.11 2.46 14.75
C SER A 67 4.39 2.58 13.39
N ARG A 68 3.33 1.80 13.19
CA ARG A 68 2.52 1.84 11.96
C ARG A 68 1.42 2.89 12.07
N ALA A 69 0.72 2.95 13.20
CA ALA A 69 -0.28 3.96 13.47
C ALA A 69 0.33 5.38 13.34
N ASP A 70 1.56 5.59 13.81
CA ASP A 70 2.32 6.83 13.66
C ASP A 70 2.55 7.19 12.20
N ALA A 71 2.88 6.21 11.35
CA ALA A 71 3.09 6.44 9.92
C ALA A 71 1.78 6.85 9.22
N PHE A 72 0.67 6.18 9.54
CA PHE A 72 -0.65 6.52 9.00
C PHE A 72 -1.11 7.90 9.46
N ALA A 73 -0.97 8.18 10.76
CA ALA A 73 -1.36 9.44 11.37
C ALA A 73 -0.51 10.62 10.86
N LYS A 74 0.79 10.40 10.60
CA LYS A 74 1.65 11.42 9.98
C LYS A 74 1.15 11.82 8.59
N ASP A 75 0.82 10.84 7.75
CA ASP A 75 0.28 11.11 6.41
C ASP A 75 -1.07 11.80 6.48
N ASP A 76 -1.97 11.33 7.34
CA ASP A 76 -3.31 11.90 7.50
C ASP A 76 -3.22 13.37 7.95
N ARG A 77 -2.35 13.68 8.93
CA ARG A 77 -2.09 15.06 9.37
C ARG A 77 -1.52 15.92 8.25
N GLN A 78 -0.56 15.41 7.48
CA GLN A 78 -0.02 16.15 6.34
C GLN A 78 -1.12 16.54 5.34
N VAL A 79 -2.04 15.61 5.01
CA VAL A 79 -3.16 15.89 4.11
C VAL A 79 -4.15 16.88 4.73
N LEU A 80 -4.46 16.74 6.01
CA LEU A 80 -5.37 17.64 6.74
C LEU A 80 -4.82 19.08 6.83
N GLU A 81 -3.52 19.24 7.09
CA GLU A 81 -2.86 20.52 7.27
C GLU A 81 -2.63 21.25 5.93
N THR A 82 -2.19 20.51 4.91
CA THR A 82 -1.75 21.11 3.64
C THR A 82 -2.80 21.07 2.54
N GLY A 83 -3.75 20.13 2.63
CA GLY A 83 -4.67 19.80 1.53
C GLY A 83 -4.00 19.15 0.32
N VAL A 84 -2.69 18.90 0.36
CA VAL A 84 -1.95 18.24 -0.73
C VAL A 84 -2.25 16.75 -0.68
N PRO A 85 -2.76 16.15 -1.77
CA PRO A 85 -3.08 14.74 -1.79
C PRO A 85 -1.81 13.88 -1.77
N ILE A 86 -1.91 12.72 -1.14
CA ILE A 86 -0.91 11.65 -1.24
C ILE A 86 -1.46 10.65 -2.24
N HIS A 87 -0.76 10.43 -3.34
CA HIS A 87 -1.18 9.46 -4.36
C HIS A 87 -0.31 8.22 -4.31
N ASN A 88 -0.92 7.06 -4.52
CA ASN A 88 -0.25 5.78 -4.73
C ASN A 88 0.94 5.49 -3.80
N LYS A 89 0.90 5.96 -2.55
CA LYS A 89 1.99 5.75 -1.60
C LYS A 89 2.07 4.27 -1.29
N VAL A 90 3.23 3.69 -1.51
CA VAL A 90 3.45 2.27 -1.27
C VAL A 90 3.79 2.06 0.18
N GLU A 91 3.00 1.23 0.85
CA GLU A 91 3.13 0.95 2.27
C GLU A 91 2.86 -0.52 2.60
N LEU A 92 3.42 -0.99 3.71
CA LEU A 92 3.24 -2.34 4.21
C LEU A 92 1.95 -2.43 5.02
N VAL A 93 0.96 -3.16 4.49
CA VAL A 93 -0.33 -3.35 5.15
C VAL A 93 -0.49 -4.83 5.56
N PRO A 94 -0.65 -5.13 6.87
CA PRO A 94 -0.83 -6.51 7.33
C PRO A 94 -2.12 -7.10 6.79
N ARG A 95 -2.11 -8.25 6.09
CA ARG A 95 -3.30 -9.03 5.67
C ARG A 95 -3.83 -9.99 6.75
N GLY A 96 -3.31 -9.92 7.97
CA GLY A 96 -3.61 -10.92 9.01
C GLY A 96 -2.80 -12.21 8.78
N LYS A 97 -2.84 -13.13 9.76
CA LYS A 97 -2.06 -14.38 9.79
C LYS A 97 -0.57 -14.22 9.46
N GLY A 98 -0.02 -13.04 9.72
CA GLY A 98 1.38 -12.79 9.47
C GLY A 98 1.81 -12.57 8.04
N PHE A 99 0.88 -12.26 7.16
CA PHE A 99 1.21 -11.76 5.84
C PHE A 99 1.21 -10.23 5.87
N VAL A 100 2.26 -9.61 5.36
CA VAL A 100 2.24 -8.20 4.96
C VAL A 100 2.17 -8.14 3.45
N ASP A 101 1.25 -7.33 2.95
CA ASP A 101 1.15 -7.06 1.53
C ASP A 101 1.57 -5.62 1.28
N TRP A 102 2.37 -5.41 0.24
CA TRP A 102 2.57 -4.07 -0.27
C TRP A 102 1.23 -3.58 -0.77
N SER A 103 0.82 -2.41 -0.33
CA SER A 103 -0.40 -1.77 -0.79
C SER A 103 -0.09 -0.37 -1.26
N SER A 104 -0.84 0.08 -2.24
CA SER A 104 -0.81 1.45 -2.71
C SER A 104 -1.98 2.20 -2.09
N THR A 105 -1.66 3.27 -1.35
CA THR A 105 -2.64 4.08 -0.65
C THR A 105 -2.69 5.48 -1.23
N THR A 106 -3.90 5.94 -1.52
CA THR A 106 -4.18 7.33 -1.89
C THR A 106 -4.99 7.97 -0.78
N LYS A 107 -4.65 9.21 -0.42
CA LYS A 107 -5.31 10.01 0.61
C LYS A 107 -5.57 11.41 0.08
N VAL A 108 -6.78 11.92 0.31
CA VAL A 108 -7.24 13.24 -0.15
C VAL A 108 -7.99 13.96 0.97
N ALA A 109 -7.86 15.29 0.99
CA ALA A 109 -8.57 16.13 1.94
C ALA A 109 -10.04 16.28 1.53
N LEU A 110 -10.97 16.08 2.46
CA LEU A 110 -12.38 16.40 2.30
C LEU A 110 -12.68 17.77 2.93
N ARG A 111 -13.46 18.57 2.21
CA ARG A 111 -13.82 19.94 2.59
C ARG A 111 -15.31 20.05 2.85
N ASN A 112 -15.67 20.86 3.84
CA ASN A 112 -17.06 21.25 4.05
C ASN A 112 -17.49 22.32 3.01
N GLN A 113 -18.74 22.77 3.11
CA GLN A 113 -19.30 23.80 2.21
C GLN A 113 -18.54 25.16 2.28
N SER A 114 -17.90 25.47 3.40
CA SER A 114 -17.07 26.68 3.55
C SER A 114 -15.65 26.52 3.00
N GLY A 115 -15.32 25.39 2.36
CA GLY A 115 -13.99 25.09 1.81
C GLY A 115 -12.95 24.65 2.85
N LYS A 116 -13.33 24.56 4.13
CA LYS A 116 -12.44 24.15 5.22
C LYS A 116 -12.22 22.63 5.16
N ILE A 117 -10.96 22.21 5.27
CA ILE A 117 -10.61 20.79 5.39
C ILE A 117 -11.09 20.29 6.76
N ILE A 118 -11.88 19.23 6.78
CA ILE A 118 -12.48 18.67 8.01
C ILE A 118 -12.25 17.17 8.18
N ALA A 119 -11.82 16.49 7.13
CA ALA A 119 -11.62 15.06 7.11
C ALA A 119 -10.58 14.67 6.05
N VAL A 120 -10.07 13.46 6.16
CA VAL A 120 -9.25 12.80 5.14
C VAL A 120 -9.98 11.56 4.68
N ALA A 121 -10.12 11.40 3.36
CA ALA A 121 -10.57 10.15 2.75
C ALA A 121 -9.37 9.42 2.18
N GLY A 122 -9.36 8.10 2.28
CA GLY A 122 -8.33 7.31 1.68
C GLY A 122 -8.82 5.99 1.15
N THR A 123 -8.03 5.46 0.23
CA THR A 123 -8.22 4.12 -0.27
C THR A 123 -6.89 3.41 -0.41
N THR A 124 -6.90 2.13 -0.06
CA THR A 124 -5.72 1.25 -0.08
C THR A 124 -6.05 0.04 -0.93
N ARG A 125 -5.16 -0.32 -1.85
CA ARG A 125 -5.31 -1.53 -2.67
C ARG A 125 -4.02 -2.35 -2.67
N PRO A 126 -4.09 -3.68 -2.81
CA PRO A 126 -2.92 -4.50 -3.01
C PRO A 126 -2.08 -3.97 -4.17
N PHE A 127 -0.77 -3.85 -3.94
CA PHE A 127 0.16 -3.27 -4.88
C PHE A 127 0.30 -4.12 -6.15
N ALA A 128 0.27 -5.45 -6.01
CA ALA A 128 0.27 -6.38 -7.13
C ALA A 128 -1.00 -6.27 -8.00
N SER A 129 -2.15 -5.97 -7.39
CA SER A 129 -3.44 -5.76 -8.09
C SER A 129 -3.62 -4.32 -8.59
N GLY A 130 -2.83 -3.37 -8.07
CA GLY A 130 -2.88 -1.96 -8.44
C GLY A 130 -2.42 -1.66 -9.85
N LEU A 131 -1.86 -2.63 -10.58
CA LEU A 131 -1.38 -2.45 -11.95
C LEU A 131 -2.32 -3.03 -13.00
N SER A 132 -3.28 -3.86 -12.59
CA SER A 132 -4.32 -4.39 -13.48
C SER A 132 -5.53 -3.47 -13.62
N GLY A 133 -5.71 -2.51 -12.69
CA GLY A 133 -6.86 -1.60 -12.68
C GLY A 133 -6.51 -0.11 -12.80
N ILE A 134 -5.25 0.23 -13.04
CA ILE A 134 -4.82 1.58 -13.37
C ILE A 134 -4.07 1.46 -14.69
N ASP A 135 -4.49 2.20 -15.70
CA ASP A 135 -3.71 2.40 -16.92
C ASP A 135 -2.50 3.30 -16.56
N ILE A 136 -1.51 2.72 -15.86
CA ILE A 136 -0.23 3.37 -15.64
C ILE A 136 0.51 3.27 -16.96
N ASP A 137 0.24 4.20 -17.90
CA ASP A 137 0.82 4.31 -19.26
C ASP A 137 1.37 2.99 -19.79
N SER A 138 0.72 2.30 -20.73
CA SER A 138 1.13 0.97 -21.27
C SER A 138 2.64 0.62 -21.16
N GLU A 139 3.53 1.53 -21.56
CA GLU A 139 4.98 1.48 -21.35
C GLU A 139 5.45 1.13 -19.91
N LEU A 140 4.96 1.84 -18.87
CA LEU A 140 5.29 1.59 -17.47
C LEU A 140 4.52 0.39 -16.92
N GLY A 141 3.29 0.15 -17.38
CA GLY A 141 2.51 -1.04 -17.04
C GLY A 141 3.24 -2.33 -17.40
N ASP A 142 3.76 -2.42 -18.63
CA ASP A 142 4.55 -3.55 -19.11
C ASP A 142 5.84 -3.72 -18.30
N VAL A 143 6.55 -2.61 -18.02
CA VAL A 143 7.77 -2.66 -17.18
C VAL A 143 7.47 -3.23 -15.81
N LEU A 144 6.39 -2.79 -15.19
CA LEU A 144 6.05 -3.28 -13.86
C LEU A 144 5.62 -4.75 -13.90
N LYS A 145 4.94 -5.20 -14.96
CA LYS A 145 4.63 -6.61 -15.18
C LYS A 145 5.92 -7.43 -15.29
N HIS A 146 6.85 -7.01 -16.13
CA HIS A 146 8.14 -7.66 -16.29
C HIS A 146 8.91 -7.74 -14.96
N MET A 147 8.93 -6.65 -14.19
CA MET A 147 9.55 -6.62 -12.86
C MET A 147 8.90 -7.62 -11.89
N ARG A 148 7.58 -7.80 -11.91
CA ARG A 148 6.86 -8.80 -11.08
C ARG A 148 7.14 -10.24 -11.50
N GLU A 149 7.32 -10.50 -12.78
CA GLU A 149 7.58 -11.85 -13.28
C GLU A 149 9.06 -12.25 -13.12
N ASN A 150 9.96 -11.27 -12.97
CA ASN A 150 11.41 -11.49 -13.02
C ASN A 150 12.16 -10.89 -11.83
N PHE A 151 11.51 -10.57 -10.71
CA PHE A 151 12.17 -9.90 -9.58
C PHE A 151 13.33 -10.71 -8.98
N SER A 152 13.28 -12.04 -9.05
CA SER A 152 14.32 -12.94 -8.57
C SER A 152 15.58 -12.92 -9.46
N ASN A 153 15.45 -12.44 -10.71
CA ASN A 153 16.54 -12.32 -11.65
C ASN A 153 17.29 -10.99 -11.51
N SER A 154 18.43 -10.87 -12.20
CA SER A 154 19.18 -9.61 -12.29
C SER A 154 18.50 -8.64 -13.26
N LEU A 155 17.71 -7.70 -12.73
CA LEU A 155 17.08 -6.63 -13.51
C LEU A 155 17.91 -5.35 -13.49
N LYS A 156 18.33 -4.87 -14.66
CA LYS A 156 19.06 -3.59 -14.80
C LYS A 156 18.09 -2.46 -15.13
N VAL A 157 18.23 -1.33 -14.44
CA VAL A 157 17.42 -0.12 -14.70
C VAL A 157 17.52 0.34 -16.15
N THR A 158 18.66 0.14 -16.80
CA THR A 158 18.87 0.43 -18.23
C THR A 158 17.94 -0.36 -19.14
N ASP A 159 17.71 -1.65 -18.83
CA ASP A 159 16.88 -2.52 -19.64
C ASP A 159 15.39 -2.20 -19.41
N LEU A 160 15.02 -1.91 -18.16
CA LEU A 160 13.67 -1.43 -17.82
C LEU A 160 13.34 -0.10 -18.50
N ALA A 161 14.29 0.85 -18.51
CA ALA A 161 14.11 2.13 -19.18
C ALA A 161 13.98 1.95 -20.71
N ARG A 162 14.79 1.08 -21.31
CA ARG A 162 14.69 0.74 -22.74
C ARG A 162 13.34 0.13 -23.09
N MET A 163 12.82 -0.73 -22.22
CA MET A 163 11.52 -1.39 -22.38
C MET A 163 10.36 -0.40 -22.31
N ALA A 164 10.50 0.69 -21.55
CA ALA A 164 9.57 1.82 -21.54
C ALA A 164 9.84 2.85 -22.66
N HIS A 165 10.79 2.61 -23.57
CA HIS A 165 11.22 3.57 -24.60
C HIS A 165 11.70 4.92 -24.03
N LEU A 166 12.31 4.92 -22.85
CA LEU A 166 12.79 6.11 -22.14
C LEU A 166 14.30 6.07 -21.88
N SER A 167 14.90 7.25 -21.73
CA SER A 167 16.20 7.36 -21.09
C SER A 167 16.11 6.96 -19.61
N VAL A 168 17.21 6.53 -19.00
CA VAL A 168 17.24 6.11 -17.59
C VAL A 168 16.70 7.20 -16.67
N SER A 169 17.15 8.44 -16.82
CA SER A 169 16.70 9.56 -15.98
C SER A 169 15.22 9.90 -16.19
N ALA A 170 14.70 9.79 -17.43
CA ALA A 170 13.29 9.99 -17.71
C ALA A 170 12.42 8.89 -17.10
N PHE A 171 12.86 7.64 -17.22
CA PHE A 171 12.24 6.48 -16.59
C PHE A 171 12.21 6.62 -15.07
N GLU A 172 13.34 6.90 -14.42
CA GLU A 172 13.39 7.04 -12.96
C GLU A 172 12.51 8.18 -12.44
N ARG A 173 12.49 9.31 -13.15
CA ARG A 173 11.60 10.43 -12.82
C ARG A 173 10.13 10.04 -12.97
N LYS A 174 9.75 9.39 -14.07
CA LYS A 174 8.38 8.90 -14.32
C LYS A 174 7.99 7.88 -13.24
N PHE A 175 8.83 6.88 -12.99
CA PHE A 175 8.63 5.86 -11.97
C PHE A 175 8.43 6.47 -10.58
N LYS A 176 9.30 7.41 -10.18
CA LYS A 176 9.19 8.11 -8.89
C LYS A 176 7.94 8.98 -8.81
N LYS A 177 7.53 9.61 -9.92
CA LYS A 177 6.30 10.42 -9.97
C LYS A 177 5.05 9.55 -9.75
N HIS A 178 5.00 8.35 -10.33
CA HIS A 178 3.81 7.49 -10.28
C HIS A 178 3.76 6.55 -9.06
N LEU A 179 4.93 6.07 -8.61
CA LEU A 179 5.04 5.06 -7.54
C LEU A 179 5.74 5.56 -6.28
N HIS A 180 6.17 6.83 -6.26
CA HIS A 180 6.82 7.47 -5.10
C HIS A 180 8.08 6.74 -4.59
N MET A 181 8.74 5.98 -5.46
CA MET A 181 9.98 5.25 -5.16
C MET A 181 10.86 5.07 -6.40
N THR A 182 12.07 4.56 -6.23
CA THR A 182 12.95 4.21 -7.35
C THR A 182 12.68 2.78 -7.84
N PRO A 183 13.03 2.45 -9.11
CA PRO A 183 12.87 1.09 -9.64
C PRO A 183 13.60 0.01 -8.83
N LEU A 184 14.83 0.30 -8.36
CA LEU A 184 15.57 -0.63 -7.51
C LEU A 184 14.90 -0.85 -6.15
N HIS A 185 14.27 0.20 -5.59
CA HIS A 185 13.52 0.05 -4.35
C HIS A 185 12.29 -0.83 -4.54
N TYR A 186 11.57 -0.66 -5.66
CA TYR A 186 10.45 -1.50 -6.04
C TYR A 186 10.84 -2.98 -6.17
N ILE A 187 11.95 -3.30 -6.84
CA ILE A 187 12.44 -4.68 -6.96
C ILE A 187 12.70 -5.27 -5.57
N ARG A 188 13.38 -4.53 -4.68
CA ARG A 188 13.62 -4.99 -3.31
C ARG A 188 12.31 -5.29 -2.57
N HIS A 189 11.28 -4.47 -2.75
CA HIS A 189 9.97 -4.70 -2.15
C HIS A 189 9.33 -5.99 -2.65
N LEU A 190 9.35 -6.26 -3.97
CA LEU A 190 8.87 -7.53 -4.53
C LEU A 190 9.61 -8.74 -3.94
N ARG A 191 10.95 -8.65 -3.85
CA ARG A 191 11.77 -9.72 -3.27
C ARG A 191 11.46 -9.97 -1.79
N ILE A 192 11.26 -8.92 -1.01
CA ILE A 192 10.87 -9.04 0.40
C ILE A 192 9.45 -9.56 0.55
N GLN A 193 8.53 -9.19 -0.34
CA GLN A 193 7.17 -9.73 -0.35
C GLN A 193 7.17 -11.25 -0.51
N ASP A 194 7.90 -11.73 -1.51
CA ASP A 194 8.07 -13.15 -1.77
C ASP A 194 8.76 -13.86 -0.59
N ALA A 195 9.78 -13.23 0.00
CA ALA A 195 10.42 -13.75 1.20
C ALA A 195 9.45 -13.85 2.40
N CYS A 196 8.56 -12.86 2.60
CA CYS A 196 7.54 -12.92 3.65
C CYS A 196 6.60 -14.12 3.46
N TYR A 197 6.22 -14.43 2.20
CA TYR A 197 5.44 -15.61 1.87
C TYR A 197 6.19 -16.90 2.20
N GLN A 198 7.44 -17.04 1.73
CA GLN A 198 8.26 -18.22 2.01
C GLN A 198 8.54 -18.39 3.51
N LEU A 199 8.74 -17.31 4.27
CA LEU A 199 8.98 -17.38 5.71
C LEU A 199 7.76 -17.81 6.52
N SER A 200 6.54 -17.55 6.04
CA SER A 200 5.30 -17.95 6.73
C SER A 200 4.80 -19.34 6.34
N HIS A 201 5.17 -19.84 5.15
CA HIS A 201 4.66 -21.11 4.61
C HIS A 201 5.71 -22.23 4.54
N ASP A 202 7.01 -21.92 4.63
CA ASP A 202 8.09 -22.89 4.49
C ASP A 202 9.05 -22.88 5.70
N SER A 203 9.79 -23.97 5.85
CA SER A 203 10.86 -24.17 6.83
C SER A 203 12.28 -24.09 6.23
N MET A 204 12.40 -23.83 4.93
CA MET A 204 13.67 -23.78 4.22
C MET A 204 14.69 -22.80 4.85
N PRO A 205 16.00 -23.06 4.72
CA PRO A 205 17.04 -22.17 5.25
C PRO A 205 16.96 -20.75 4.68
N LEU A 206 17.36 -19.75 5.47
CA LEU A 206 17.35 -18.35 5.00
C LEU A 206 18.26 -18.13 3.79
N SER A 207 19.32 -18.92 3.63
CA SER A 207 20.18 -18.92 2.44
C SER A 207 19.41 -19.33 1.18
N GLN A 208 18.53 -20.32 1.28
CA GLN A 208 17.69 -20.75 0.16
C GLN A 208 16.63 -19.70 -0.19
N ILE A 209 15.98 -19.11 0.83
CA ILE A 209 15.03 -18.00 0.62
C ILE A 209 15.73 -16.82 -0.07
N ALA A 210 16.94 -16.47 0.39
CA ALA A 210 17.73 -15.41 -0.22
C ALA A 210 17.98 -15.66 -1.71
N ALA A 211 18.38 -16.89 -2.08
CA ALA A 211 18.59 -17.29 -3.46
C ALA A 211 17.30 -17.24 -4.29
N ASN A 212 16.20 -17.79 -3.78
CA ASN A 212 14.89 -17.81 -4.45
C ASN A 212 14.38 -16.40 -4.73
N CYS A 213 14.57 -15.48 -3.78
CA CYS A 213 14.18 -14.08 -3.91
C CYS A 213 15.22 -13.23 -4.65
N GLY A 214 16.29 -13.80 -5.20
CA GLY A 214 17.28 -13.07 -6.00
C GLY A 214 18.26 -12.17 -5.23
N PHE A 215 18.43 -12.40 -3.93
CA PHE A 215 19.48 -11.76 -3.15
C PHE A 215 20.82 -12.46 -3.37
N VAL A 216 21.91 -11.67 -3.38
CA VAL A 216 23.28 -12.18 -3.59
C VAL A 216 23.68 -13.21 -2.52
N ASP A 217 23.27 -12.99 -1.27
CA ASP A 217 23.53 -13.89 -0.16
C ASP A 217 22.54 -13.65 0.99
N GLN A 218 22.58 -14.54 2.00
CA GLN A 218 21.75 -14.49 3.20
C GLN A 218 21.95 -13.20 4.03
N SER A 219 23.17 -12.66 4.07
CA SER A 219 23.51 -11.48 4.87
C SER A 219 22.94 -10.21 4.25
N HIS A 220 23.00 -10.08 2.93
CA HIS A 220 22.33 -9.03 2.18
C HIS A 220 20.82 -9.13 2.31
N PHE A 221 20.25 -10.33 2.14
CA PHE A 221 18.83 -10.57 2.37
C PHE A 221 18.39 -10.14 3.79
N SER A 222 19.08 -10.60 4.83
CA SER A 222 18.67 -10.34 6.21
C SER A 222 18.72 -8.85 6.56
N ARG A 223 19.73 -8.12 6.05
CA ARG A 223 19.83 -6.66 6.20
C ARG A 223 18.67 -5.95 5.51
N GLU A 224 18.40 -6.27 4.25
CA GLU A 224 17.33 -5.64 3.48
C GLU A 224 15.94 -5.96 4.05
N PHE A 225 15.72 -7.21 4.48
CA PHE A 225 14.50 -7.62 5.16
C PHE A 225 14.31 -6.82 6.44
N SER A 226 15.32 -6.77 7.30
CA SER A 226 15.21 -6.03 8.57
C SER A 226 15.00 -4.54 8.35
N ARG A 227 15.65 -3.95 7.34
CA ARG A 227 15.47 -2.53 6.96
C ARG A 227 14.03 -2.23 6.53
N ILE A 228 13.42 -3.13 5.77
CA ILE A 228 12.09 -2.93 5.18
C ILE A 228 10.97 -3.32 6.17
N MET A 229 11.14 -4.44 6.86
CA MET A 229 10.14 -5.04 7.74
C MET A 229 10.21 -4.54 9.18
N ASN A 230 11.29 -3.83 9.53
CA ASN A 230 11.60 -3.42 10.90
C ASN A 230 11.63 -4.61 11.89
N GLU A 231 12.05 -5.77 11.39
CA GLU A 231 12.16 -7.03 12.12
C GLU A 231 13.05 -8.02 11.36
N THR A 232 13.74 -8.91 12.06
CA THR A 232 14.57 -9.94 11.42
C THR A 232 13.76 -11.06 10.75
N PRO A 233 14.28 -11.71 9.68
CA PRO A 233 13.59 -12.83 9.02
C PRO A 233 13.21 -13.97 9.97
N LEU A 234 14.08 -14.30 10.94
CA LEU A 234 13.82 -15.37 11.91
C LEU A 234 12.69 -15.02 12.88
N SER A 235 12.69 -13.79 13.39
CA SER A 235 11.63 -13.32 14.28
C SER A 235 10.29 -13.28 13.54
N TYR A 236 10.31 -12.79 12.29
CA TYR A 236 9.13 -12.80 11.41
C TYR A 236 8.60 -14.22 11.19
N ARG A 237 9.46 -15.17 10.81
CA ARG A 237 9.10 -16.60 10.66
C ARG A 237 8.49 -17.15 11.94
N LYS A 238 9.11 -16.92 13.10
CA LYS A 238 8.63 -17.45 14.38
C LYS A 238 7.22 -16.94 14.72
N ARG A 239 6.92 -15.67 14.40
CA ARG A 239 5.60 -15.06 14.67
C ARG A 239 4.52 -15.51 13.70
N HIS A 240 4.89 -15.83 12.47
CA HIS A 240 3.95 -15.94 11.35
C HIS A 240 3.84 -17.33 10.75
N ARG A 241 4.68 -18.26 11.18
CA ARG A 241 4.46 -19.68 10.95
C ARG A 241 3.23 -20.10 11.75
N ALA A 242 2.18 -20.56 11.07
CA ALA A 242 1.05 -21.16 11.74
C ALA A 242 1.57 -22.31 12.63
N SER A 243 1.26 -22.27 13.92
CA SER A 243 1.40 -23.47 14.76
C SER A 243 0.58 -24.56 14.09
N SER A 244 1.26 -25.57 13.56
CA SER A 244 0.62 -26.82 13.14
C SER A 244 0.13 -27.56 14.39
#